data_AF-A0A7Y6Y132-F1
#
_entry.id   AF-A0A7Y6Y132-F1
#
_cell.length_a   1.000
_cell.length_b   1.000
_cell.length_c   1.000
_cell.angle_alpha   90.00
_cell.angle_beta   90.00
_cell.angle_gamma   90.00
#
_symmetry.space_group_name_H-M   'P 1'
#
loop_
_entity.id
_entity.type
_entity.pdbx_description
1 polymer ?
#
loop_
_entity_poly.entity_id
_entity_poly.type
_entity_poly.pdbx_seq_one_letter_code
_entity_poly.pdbx_strand_id
1 'polypeptide(L)'
;MFDIGAMEIFLVAVVALVVVGPKELPRLLRTVGGLVRRMRELAADFKDGVEQLAAEADRQTDPFADLREKEGLRPGMSPDEITNHIMRNREREADERKKAESKKPESEASKPENDEGAA
;
A
#
# COMPACT_ATOMS: atom_id res chain seq x y z
N MET A 1 -31.32 22.72 4.11
CA MET A 1 -31.40 24.17 3.82
C MET A 1 -30.77 24.55 2.47
N PHE A 2 -30.48 23.60 1.58
CA PHE A 2 -30.36 23.82 0.14
C PHE A 2 -30.96 22.58 -0.51
N ASP A 3 -32.26 22.61 -0.78
CA ASP A 3 -32.92 21.62 -1.63
C ASP A 3 -32.53 21.95 -3.07
N ILE A 4 -31.37 21.46 -3.51
CA ILE A 4 -30.98 21.56 -4.92
C ILE A 4 -31.65 20.40 -5.65
N GLY A 5 -32.90 20.62 -6.06
CA GLY A 5 -33.63 19.73 -6.93
C GLY A 5 -33.32 19.99 -8.40
N ALA A 6 -33.91 19.15 -9.25
CA ALA A 6 -33.86 19.37 -10.69
C ALA A 6 -34.45 20.73 -11.11
N MET A 7 -35.44 21.22 -10.36
CA MET A 7 -36.12 22.49 -10.64
C MET A 7 -35.23 23.70 -10.30
N GLU A 8 -34.53 23.68 -9.17
CA GLU A 8 -33.58 24.75 -8.81
C GLU A 8 -32.43 24.83 -9.81
N ILE A 9 -31.88 23.68 -10.24
CA ILE A 9 -30.84 23.64 -11.27
C ILE A 9 -31.37 24.24 -12.58
N PHE A 10 -32.61 23.93 -12.98
CA PHE A 10 -33.23 24.52 -14.17
C PHE A 10 -33.40 26.04 -14.05
N LEU A 11 -33.89 26.52 -12.90
CA LEU A 11 -34.05 27.96 -12.65
C LEU A 11 -32.71 28.71 -12.74
N VAL A 12 -31.67 28.17 -12.10
CA VAL A 12 -30.31 28.74 -12.16
C VAL A 12 -29.79 28.71 -13.60
N ALA A 13 -30.02 27.63 -14.35
CA ALA A 13 -29.63 27.55 -15.75
C ALA A 13 -30.30 28.64 -16.59
N VAL A 14 -31.61 28.86 -16.42
CA VAL A 14 -32.34 29.94 -17.12
C VAL A 14 -31.76 31.31 -16.76
N VAL A 15 -31.55 31.58 -15.46
CA VAL A 15 -30.96 32.86 -15.01
C VAL A 15 -29.57 33.05 -15.59
N ALA A 16 -28.73 32.03 -15.58
CA ALA A 16 -27.39 32.08 -16.15
C ALA A 16 -27.43 32.34 -17.66
N LEU A 17 -28.37 31.73 -18.40
CA LEU A 17 -28.55 31.99 -19.82
C LEU A 17 -29.01 33.42 -20.12
N VAL A 18 -29.79 34.05 -19.24
CA VAL A 18 -30.23 35.45 -19.42
C VAL A 18 -29.10 36.43 -19.11
N VAL A 19 -28.38 36.21 -18.01
CA VAL A 19 -27.32 37.12 -17.54
C VAL A 19 -26.08 37.04 -18.42
N VAL A 20 -25.63 35.83 -18.72
CA VAL A 20 -24.41 35.59 -19.51
C VAL A 20 -24.74 35.49 -21.00
N GLY A 21 -25.92 35.00 -21.35
CA GLY A 21 -26.28 34.75 -22.75
C GLY A 21 -26.10 33.28 -23.16
N PRO A 22 -27.00 32.73 -23.98
CA PRO A 22 -26.99 31.31 -24.37
C PRO A 22 -25.81 30.91 -25.25
N LYS A 23 -25.17 31.87 -25.92
CA LYS A 23 -23.99 31.62 -26.77
C LYS A 23 -22.68 31.74 -26.00
N GLU A 24 -22.67 32.49 -24.91
CA GLU A 24 -21.47 32.80 -24.13
C GLU A 24 -21.20 31.75 -23.06
N LEU A 25 -22.25 31.23 -22.42
CA LEU A 25 -22.15 30.14 -21.44
C LEU A 25 -21.37 28.91 -21.97
N PRO A 26 -21.69 28.32 -23.15
CA PRO A 26 -20.91 27.21 -23.69
C PRO A 26 -19.50 27.60 -24.12
N ARG A 27 -19.27 28.87 -24.46
CA ARG A 27 -17.94 29.38 -24.81
C ARG A 27 -17.06 29.50 -23.57
N LEU A 28 -17.60 30.02 -22.47
CA LEU A 28 -16.94 30.11 -21.17
C LEU A 28 -16.63 28.72 -20.61
N LEU A 29 -17.58 27.78 -20.66
CA LEU A 29 -17.36 26.41 -20.22
C LEU A 29 -16.22 25.72 -21.00
N ARG A 30 -16.10 25.97 -22.31
CA ARG A 30 -14.97 25.45 -23.09
C ARG A 30 -13.63 26.05 -22.66
N THR A 31 -13.58 27.36 -22.38
CA THR A 31 -12.36 28.02 -21.90
C THR A 31 -11.96 27.55 -20.51
N VAL A 32 -12.89 27.56 -19.56
CA VAL A 32 -12.67 27.11 -18.18
C VAL A 32 -12.36 25.62 -18.15
N GLY A 33 -13.11 24.81 -18.89
CA GLY A 33 -12.86 23.38 -19.01
C GLY A 33 -11.47 23.07 -19.59
N GLY A 34 -11.04 23.83 -20.59
CA GLY A 34 -9.68 23.75 -21.12
C GLY A 34 -8.61 24.11 -20.09
N LEU A 35 -8.85 25.16 -19.27
CA LEU A 35 -7.95 25.55 -18.19
C LEU A 35 -7.85 24.48 -17.09
N VAL A 36 -8.99 23.97 -16.63
CA VAL A 36 -9.06 22.90 -15.61
C VAL A 36 -8.36 21.64 -16.11
N ARG A 37 -8.53 21.30 -17.40
CA ARG A 37 -7.82 20.16 -18.00
C ARG A 37 -6.31 20.32 -17.92
N ARG A 38 -5.78 21.49 -18.27
CA ARG A 38 -4.34 21.78 -18.17
C ARG A 38 -3.85 21.74 -16.72
N MET A 39 -4.62 22.29 -15.78
CA MET A 39 -4.32 22.17 -14.34
C MET A 39 -4.28 20.72 -13.88
N ARG A 40 -5.19 19.88 -14.37
CA ARG A 40 -5.22 18.44 -14.04
C ARG A 40 -4.02 17.70 -14.60
N GLU A 41 -3.60 18.01 -15.83
CA GLU A 41 -2.40 17.46 -16.45
C GLU A 41 -1.16 17.85 -15.62
N LEU A 42 -1.00 19.13 -15.29
CA LEU A 42 0.09 19.61 -14.42
C LEU A 42 0.07 18.98 -13.01
N ALA A 43 -1.12 18.79 -12.43
CA ALA A 43 -1.26 18.15 -11.14
C ALA A 43 -0.91 16.65 -11.18
N ALA A 44 -1.16 15.97 -12.31
CA ALA A 44 -0.74 14.60 -12.52
C ALA A 44 0.79 14.51 -12.58
N ASP A 45 1.43 15.38 -13.36
CA ASP A 45 2.90 15.44 -13.45
C ASP A 45 3.55 15.78 -12.08
N PHE A 46 2.94 16.70 -11.33
CA PHE A 46 3.39 17.04 -9.97
C PHE A 46 3.21 15.87 -9.01
N LYS A 47 2.09 15.15 -9.08
CA LYS A 47 1.87 13.94 -8.27
C LYS A 47 2.95 12.91 -8.57
N ASP A 48 3.26 12.66 -9.84
CA ASP A 48 4.28 11.68 -10.23
C ASP A 48 5.68 12.12 -9.77
N GLY A 49 6.00 13.42 -9.86
CA GLY A 49 7.25 13.98 -9.33
C GLY A 49 7.35 13.88 -7.81
N VAL A 50 6.28 14.23 -7.09
CA VAL A 50 6.21 14.09 -5.62
C VAL A 50 6.30 12.63 -5.20
N GLU A 51 5.69 11.70 -5.95
CA GLU A 51 5.75 10.27 -5.64
C GLU A 51 7.16 9.69 -5.84
N GLN A 52 7.91 10.17 -6.84
CA GLN A 52 9.34 9.84 -6.97
C GLN A 52 10.17 10.39 -5.82
N LEU A 53 9.97 11.66 -5.45
CA LEU A 53 10.65 12.30 -4.33
C LEU A 53 10.29 11.64 -2.99
N ALA A 54 9.02 11.29 -2.80
CA ALA A 54 8.53 10.59 -1.63
C ALA A 54 9.08 9.17 -1.56
N ALA A 55 9.14 8.44 -2.67
CA ALA A 55 9.76 7.13 -2.73
C ALA A 55 11.28 7.20 -2.44
N GLU A 56 11.96 8.26 -2.86
CA GLU A 56 13.35 8.51 -2.47
C GLU A 56 13.49 8.90 -0.99
N ALA A 57 12.56 9.69 -0.45
CA ALA A 57 12.54 10.08 0.95
C ALA A 57 12.21 8.89 1.87
N ASP A 58 11.31 8.00 1.47
CA ASP A 58 10.98 6.76 2.21
C ASP A 58 12.22 5.86 2.31
N ARG A 59 13.02 5.76 1.24
CA ARG A 59 14.30 5.04 1.27
C ARG A 59 15.32 5.64 2.24
N GLN A 60 15.28 6.94 2.49
CA GLN A 60 16.18 7.59 3.46
C GLN A 60 15.62 7.57 4.90
N THR A 61 14.30 7.48 5.08
CA THR A 61 13.66 7.69 6.39
C THR A 61 13.18 6.39 7.04
N ASP A 62 12.85 5.35 6.26
CA ASP A 62 12.37 4.06 6.77
C ASP A 62 13.24 2.88 6.29
N PRO A 63 14.38 2.58 6.94
CA PRO A 63 15.14 1.33 6.74
C PRO A 63 14.36 0.05 7.08
N PHE A 64 13.09 0.18 7.51
CA PHE A 64 12.17 -0.90 7.83
C PHE A 64 11.04 -1.07 6.79
N ALA A 65 10.97 -0.22 5.76
CA ALA A 65 9.98 -0.37 4.68
C ALA A 65 10.17 -1.67 3.89
N ASP A 66 11.42 -2.02 3.57
CA ASP A 66 11.78 -3.28 2.90
C ASP A 66 11.47 -4.51 3.78
N LEU A 67 11.48 -4.37 5.11
CA LEU A 67 11.13 -5.44 6.05
C LEU A 67 9.62 -5.66 6.11
N ARG A 68 8.82 -4.59 5.96
CA ARG A 68 7.35 -4.64 5.93
C ARG A 68 6.80 -5.30 4.66
N GLU A 69 7.47 -5.09 3.53
CA GLU A 69 7.14 -5.74 2.26
C GLU A 69 7.52 -7.23 2.27
N LYS A 70 8.68 -7.57 2.83
CA LYS A 70 9.11 -8.97 3.02
C LYS A 70 8.22 -9.76 3.99
N GLU A 71 7.56 -9.09 4.93
CA GLU A 71 6.69 -9.69 5.97
C GLU A 71 5.20 -9.76 5.58
N GLY A 72 4.79 -9.26 4.41
CA GLY A 72 3.41 -9.46 3.89
C GLY A 72 2.30 -8.79 4.71
N LEU A 73 2.57 -7.62 5.29
CA LEU A 73 1.58 -6.90 6.11
C LEU A 73 0.60 -6.09 5.23
N ARG A 74 -0.70 -6.40 5.33
CA ARG A 74 -1.77 -5.76 4.56
C ARG A 74 -2.02 -4.31 5.04
N PRO A 75 -2.36 -3.36 4.15
CA PRO A 75 -2.69 -1.99 4.55
C PRO A 75 -4.02 -1.96 5.32
N GLY A 76 -4.04 -1.30 6.48
CA GLY A 76 -5.25 -1.10 7.31
C GLY A 76 -5.31 -1.87 8.64
N MET A 77 -4.27 -2.62 9.01
CA MET A 77 -4.22 -3.31 10.30
C MET A 77 -4.07 -2.34 11.47
N SER A 78 -4.87 -2.52 12.51
CA SER A 78 -4.74 -1.76 13.75
C SER A 78 -3.46 -2.19 14.51
N PRO A 79 -2.87 -1.31 15.34
CA PRO A 79 -1.61 -1.60 16.04
C PRO A 79 -1.62 -2.90 16.87
N ASP A 80 -2.80 -3.32 17.33
CA ASP A 80 -3.05 -4.57 18.05
C ASP A 80 -3.00 -5.82 17.16
N GLU A 81 -3.44 -5.73 15.89
CA GLU A 81 -3.35 -6.84 14.95
C GLU A 81 -1.90 -7.10 14.52
N ILE A 82 -1.09 -6.04 14.38
CA ILE A 82 0.35 -6.15 14.11
C ILE A 82 1.06 -6.82 15.30
N THR A 83 0.75 -6.39 16.51
CA THR A 83 1.32 -6.95 17.75
C THR A 83 0.99 -8.43 17.90
N ASN A 84 -0.27 -8.82 17.64
CA ASN A 84 -0.70 -10.21 17.69
C ASN A 84 -0.05 -11.07 16.60
N HIS A 85 0.20 -10.53 15.41
CA HIS A 85 0.87 -11.28 14.33
C HIS A 85 2.34 -11.57 14.68
N ILE A 86 3.06 -10.59 15.22
CA ILE A 86 4.45 -10.72 15.65
C ILE A 86 4.57 -11.74 16.79
N MET A 87 3.70 -11.67 17.80
CA MET A 87 3.70 -12.61 18.92
C MET A 87 3.47 -14.05 18.45
N ARG A 88 2.52 -14.26 17.54
CA ARG A 88 2.14 -15.60 17.06
C ARG A 88 3.21 -16.28 16.21
N ASN A 89 3.97 -15.52 15.42
CA ASN A 89 5.11 -16.06 14.69
C ASN A 89 6.26 -16.41 15.63
N ARG A 90 6.53 -15.57 16.64
CA ARG A 90 7.56 -15.82 17.65
C ARG A 90 7.26 -17.07 18.50
N GLU A 91 5.99 -17.35 18.77
CA GLU A 91 5.55 -18.59 19.43
C GLU A 91 5.80 -19.83 18.56
N ARG A 92 5.56 -19.75 17.24
CA ARG A 92 5.86 -20.85 16.32
C ARG A 92 7.35 -21.14 16.21
N GLU A 93 8.18 -20.11 16.16
CA GLU A 93 9.64 -20.27 16.17
C GLU A 93 10.16 -20.85 17.50
N ALA A 94 9.53 -20.48 18.63
CA ALA A 94 9.88 -21.04 19.93
C ALA A 94 9.49 -22.52 20.05
N ASP A 95 8.35 -22.92 19.48
CA ASP A 95 7.91 -24.31 19.44
C ASP A 95 8.74 -25.17 18.47
N GLU A 96 9.16 -24.61 17.32
CA GLU A 96 10.06 -25.30 16.39
C GLU A 96 11.46 -25.51 16.96
N ARG A 97 12.00 -24.54 17.72
CA ARG A 97 13.28 -24.69 18.43
C ARG A 97 13.18 -25.75 19.53
N LYS A 98 12.10 -25.76 20.31
CA LYS A 98 11.85 -26.81 21.33
C LYS A 98 11.70 -28.20 20.72
N LYS A 99 11.11 -28.31 19.53
CA LYS A 99 10.95 -29.58 18.79
C LYS A 99 12.24 -30.06 18.12
N ALA A 100 13.13 -29.14 17.74
CA ALA A 100 14.46 -29.46 17.20
C ALA A 100 15.43 -29.91 18.30
N GLU A 101 15.33 -29.34 19.50
CA GLU A 101 16.20 -29.65 20.65
C GLU A 101 15.86 -31.00 21.32
N SER A 102 14.62 -31.46 21.21
CA SER A 102 14.15 -32.74 21.78
C SER A 102 14.41 -33.98 20.90
N LYS A 103 15.06 -33.83 19.73
CA LYS A 103 15.39 -34.94 18.80
C LYS A 103 16.84 -35.43 18.86
N LYS A 104 17.64 -35.03 19.85
CA LYS A 104 18.98 -35.59 20.06
C LYS A 104 19.07 -36.26 21.43
N PRO A 105 18.82 -37.59 21.48
CA PRO A 105 19.87 -38.43 22.07
C PRO A 105 20.06 -39.77 21.33
N GLU A 106 21.29 -40.29 21.46
CA GLU A 106 21.65 -41.72 21.42
C GLU A 106 21.50 -42.49 20.10
N SER A 107 22.57 -42.57 19.30
CA SER A 107 22.90 -43.78 18.52
C SER A 107 24.32 -43.71 17.93
N GLU A 108 25.35 -43.56 18.77
CA GLU A 108 26.75 -43.84 18.35
C GLU A 108 27.52 -44.46 19.52
N ALA A 109 27.11 -45.66 19.90
CA ALA A 109 27.88 -46.51 20.82
C ALA A 109 27.62 -47.99 20.55
N SER A 110 28.11 -48.54 19.43
CA SER A 110 28.56 -49.95 19.36
C SER A 110 29.31 -50.24 18.05
N LYS A 111 30.57 -50.66 18.18
CA LYS A 111 31.42 -51.28 17.16
C LYS A 111 31.02 -52.77 17.01
N PRO A 112 31.21 -53.41 15.83
CA PRO A 112 32.31 -54.38 15.67
C PRO A 112 32.99 -54.21 14.29
N GLU A 113 34.32 -54.28 14.13
CA GLU A 113 35.24 -55.43 14.16
C GLU A 113 35.08 -56.43 12.99
N ASN A 114 36.23 -56.73 12.34
CA ASN A 114 36.55 -57.74 11.31
C ASN A 114 36.25 -57.40 9.83
N ASP A 115 37.08 -57.71 8.83
CA ASP A 115 38.43 -58.32 8.72
C ASP A 115 38.92 -58.12 7.26
N GLU A 116 40.17 -58.53 6.98
CA GLU A 116 40.76 -58.81 5.64
C GLU A 116 41.05 -57.59 4.72
N GLY A 117 42.22 -57.42 4.08
CA GLY A 117 43.38 -58.28 3.87
C GLY A 117 44.03 -57.90 2.52
N ALA A 118 45.39 -57.96 2.46
CA ALA A 118 46.24 -57.93 1.26
C ALA A 118 46.24 -56.62 0.43
N ALA A 119 47.34 -56.11 -0.11
CA ALA A 119 48.67 -56.62 -0.39
C ALA A 119 49.65 -55.42 -0.48
#